data_AF-A0A7K2NT18-F1
#
_entry.id   AF-A0A7K2NT18-F1
#
_cell.length_a   1.000
_cell.length_b   1.000
_cell.length_c   1.000
_cell.angle_alpha   90.00
_cell.angle_beta   90.00
_cell.angle_gamma   90.00
#
_symmetry.space_group_name_H-M   'P 1'
#
loop_
_entity.id
_entity.type
_entity.pdbx_description
1 polymer ?
#
loop_
_entity_poly.entity_id
_entity_poly.type
_entity_poly.pdbx_seq_one_letter_code
_entity_poly.pdbx_strand_id
1 'polypeptide(L)' 'MTDTGALLQLVPKAEAKQSMKDFKSDQEVRWCPGCGDYAILAAVQGFMPQLGLAKENIVFVSGIG' A
#
# COMPACT_ATOMS: atom_id res chain seq x y z
N MET A 1 -10.94 18.60 -8.97
CA MET A 1 -10.73 17.24 -8.43
C MET A 1 -10.31 16.38 -9.60
N THR A 2 -9.01 16.18 -9.76
CA THR A 2 -8.44 15.43 -10.88
C THR A 2 -8.84 13.97 -10.73
N ASP A 3 -9.38 13.37 -11.79
CA ASP A 3 -9.80 11.97 -11.82
C ASP A 3 -8.56 11.07 -11.63
N THR A 4 -8.33 10.61 -10.39
CA THR A 4 -7.23 9.70 -10.04
C THR A 4 -7.29 8.39 -10.86
N GLY A 5 -8.47 8.05 -11.41
CA GLY A 5 -8.65 6.90 -12.28
C GLY A 5 -7.98 7.06 -13.65
N ALA A 6 -7.77 8.28 -14.14
CA ALA A 6 -7.19 8.53 -15.46
C ALA A 6 -5.71 8.12 -15.57
N LEU A 7 -4.94 8.19 -14.48
CA LEU A 7 -3.49 7.91 -14.53
C LEU A 7 -3.16 6.41 -14.42
N LEU A 8 -4.10 5.56 -14.00
CA LEU A 8 -3.87 4.15 -13.70
C LEU A 8 -4.71 3.20 -14.57
N GLN A 9 -5.24 3.70 -15.69
CA GLN A 9 -6.14 2.94 -16.58
C GLN A 9 -5.49 1.70 -17.19
N LEU A 10 -4.17 1.74 -17.42
CA LEU A 10 -3.42 0.66 -18.07
C LEU A 10 -2.83 -0.35 -17.06
N VAL A 11 -3.00 -0.13 -15.76
CA VAL A 11 -2.47 -1.03 -14.74
C VAL A 11 -3.51 -2.13 -14.44
N PRO A 12 -3.16 -3.42 -14.55
CA PRO A 12 -4.10 -4.49 -14.28
C PRO A 12 -4.67 -4.43 -12.85
N LYS A 13 -5.98 -4.60 -12.77
CA LYS A 13 -6.76 -4.56 -11.53
C LYS A 13 -6.70 -5.90 -10.80
N ALA A 14 -6.98 -5.88 -9.51
CA ALA A 14 -7.07 -7.10 -8.71
C ALA A 14 -8.28 -7.96 -9.17
N GLU A 15 -8.07 -9.27 -9.28
CA GLU A 15 -9.15 -10.22 -9.65
C GLU A 15 -10.15 -10.46 -8.50
N ALA A 16 -9.70 -10.26 -7.26
CA ALA A 16 -10.49 -10.47 -6.05
C ALA A 16 -10.43 -9.25 -5.13
N LYS A 17 -11.42 -9.17 -4.22
CA LYS A 17 -11.43 -8.12 -3.18
C LYS A 17 -10.22 -8.27 -2.28
N GLN A 18 -9.40 -7.22 -2.22
CA GLN A 18 -8.27 -7.12 -1.31
C GLN A 18 -8.67 -6.41 -0.01
N SER A 19 -7.85 -6.62 1.02
CA SER A 19 -7.99 -6.06 2.36
C SER A 19 -6.65 -5.51 2.84
N MET A 20 -6.67 -4.72 3.91
CA MET A 20 -5.45 -4.22 4.55
C MET A 20 -4.46 -5.35 4.89
N LYS A 21 -4.96 -6.53 5.27
CA LYS A 21 -4.13 -7.68 5.65
C LYS A 21 -3.25 -8.17 4.51
N ASP A 22 -3.73 -8.07 3.26
CA ASP A 22 -3.00 -8.51 2.08
C ASP A 22 -1.77 -7.64 1.78
N PHE A 23 -1.74 -6.41 2.31
CA PHE A 23 -0.64 -5.45 2.19
C PHE A 23 0.27 -5.40 3.43
N LYS A 24 0.05 -6.27 4.42
CA LYS A 24 0.96 -6.42 5.56
C LYS A 24 2.08 -7.41 5.24
N SER A 25 3.29 -7.05 5.65
CA SER A 25 4.42 -7.99 5.66
C SER A 25 4.35 -8.89 6.90
N ASP A 26 4.90 -10.08 6.78
CA ASP A 26 5.16 -11.01 7.89
C ASP A 26 6.39 -10.62 8.72
N GLN A 27 7.18 -9.66 8.24
CA GLN A 27 8.36 -9.17 8.94
C GLN A 27 7.97 -8.33 10.15
N GLU A 28 8.68 -8.55 11.25
CA GLU A 28 8.54 -7.75 12.46
C GLU A 28 9.07 -6.33 12.24
N VAL A 29 8.28 -5.33 12.64
CA VAL A 29 8.66 -3.92 12.57
C VAL A 29 9.49 -3.57 13.80
N ARG A 30 10.78 -3.31 13.59
CA ARG A 30 11.78 -3.04 14.65
C ARG A 30 12.01 -1.55 14.93
N TRP A 31 11.01 -0.71 14.69
CA TRP A 31 11.09 0.71 15.00
C TRP A 31 10.97 0.97 16.51
N CYS A 32 11.45 2.14 16.96
CA CYS A 32 11.33 2.52 18.37
C CYS A 32 9.85 2.67 18.78
N PRO A 33 9.49 2.34 20.04
CA PRO A 33 8.15 2.59 20.56
C PRO A 33 7.75 4.08 20.40
N GLY A 34 6.59 4.32 19.81
CA GLY A 34 6.10 5.69 19.54
C GLY A 34 6.63 6.32 18.24
N CYS A 35 7.39 5.59 17.41
CA CYS A 35 7.79 6.08 16.09
C CYS A 35 6.56 6.47 15.24
N GLY A 36 6.60 7.65 14.61
CA GLY A 36 5.51 8.11 13.74
C GLY A 36 5.29 7.22 12.51
N ASP A 37 6.32 6.49 12.07
CA ASP A 37 6.25 5.63 10.88
C ASP A 37 5.24 4.50 11.03
N TYR A 38 4.91 4.09 12.26
CA TYR A 38 3.80 3.14 12.49
C TYR A 38 2.47 3.68 11.95
N ALA A 39 2.20 4.97 12.12
CA ALA A 39 0.99 5.60 11.62
C ALA A 39 1.01 5.71 10.09
N ILE A 40 2.16 6.04 9.51
CA ILE A 40 2.34 6.12 8.05
C ILE A 40 2.14 4.74 7.42
N LEU A 41 2.78 3.70 7.97
CA LEU A 41 2.64 2.32 7.50
C LEU A 41 1.18 1.85 7.56
N ALA A 42 0.48 2.12 8.66
CA ALA A 42 -0.94 1.75 8.80
C ALA A 42 -1.83 2.48 7.78
N ALA A 43 -1.59 3.77 7.55
CA ALA A 43 -2.34 4.55 6.57
C ALA A 43 -2.12 4.02 5.14
N VAL A 44 -0.87 3.74 4.76
CA VAL A 44 -0.53 3.15 3.46
C VAL A 44 -1.23 1.81 3.28
N GLN A 45 -1.06 0.88 4.24
CA GLN A 45 -1.68 -0.44 4.18
C GLN A 45 -3.21 -0.40 4.09
N GLY A 46 -3.86 0.58 4.76
CA GLY A 46 -5.31 0.76 4.71
C GLY A 46 -5.81 1.40 3.41
N PHE A 47 -4.97 2.20 2.76
CA PHE A 47 -5.28 2.86 1.49
C PHE A 47 -5.12 1.92 0.29
N MET A 48 -4.10 1.05 0.28
CA MET A 48 -3.77 0.21 -0.88
C MET A 48 -4.96 -0.57 -1.50
N PRO A 49 -5.85 -1.23 -0.72
CA PRO A 49 -7.00 -1.93 -1.29
C PRO A 49 -7.96 -1.02 -2.06
N GLN A 50 -8.00 0.28 -1.75
CA GLN A 50 -8.91 1.25 -2.36
C GLN A 50 -8.49 1.61 -3.79
N LEU A 51 -7.23 1.36 -4.17
CA LEU A 51 -6.74 1.57 -5.54
C LEU A 51 -7.25 0.51 -6.53
N GLY A 52 -7.64 -0.67 -6.01
CA GLY A 52 -8.12 -1.80 -6.82
C GLY A 52 -7.08 -2.40 -7.77
N LEU A 53 -5.79 -2.12 -7.55
CA LEU A 53 -4.70 -2.67 -8.36
C LEU A 53 -4.28 -4.05 -7.85
N ALA A 54 -3.86 -4.95 -8.75
CA ALA A 54 -3.27 -6.21 -8.31
C ALA A 54 -1.97 -5.93 -7.53
N LYS A 55 -1.73 -6.67 -6.45
CA LYS A 55 -0.63 -6.38 -5.50
C LYS A 55 0.74 -6.49 -6.18
N GLU A 56 0.87 -7.45 -7.08
CA GLU A 56 2.03 -7.72 -7.92
C GLU A 56 2.38 -6.57 -8.88
N ASN A 57 1.44 -5.65 -9.14
CA ASN A 57 1.65 -4.46 -9.96
C ASN A 57 2.08 -3.23 -9.15
N ILE A 58 2.36 -3.39 -7.85
CA ILE A 58 2.76 -2.32 -6.95
C ILE A 58 4.17 -2.60 -6.44
N VAL A 59 5.05 -1.60 -6.55
CA VAL A 59 6.41 -1.65 -6.02
C VAL A 59 6.61 -0.53 -5.00
N PHE A 60 7.22 -0.87 -3.86
CA PHE A 60 7.68 0.10 -2.87
C PHE A 60 9.18 0.30 -3.06
N VAL A 61 9.58 1.54 -3.36
CA VAL A 61 10.99 1.91 -3.51
C VAL A 61 11.33 2.87 -2.38
N SER A 62 12.31 2.51 -1.56
CA SER A 62 12.77 3.33 -0.44
C SER A 62 14.22 3.78 -0.64
N GLY A 63 14.61 4.85 0.06
CA GLY A 63 16.01 5.18 0.29
C GLY A 63 16.62 4.32 1.42
N ILE A 64 17.65 4.87 2.07
CA ILE A 64 18.25 4.33 3.31
C ILE A 64 17.71 5.13 4.50
N GLY A 65 17.24 4.44 5.53
CA GLY A 65 16.67 5.00 6.75
C GLY A 65 16.49 3.93 7.83
#